data_AF-A0A355TQA6-F1
#
_entry.id   AF-A0A355TQA6-F1
#
_cell.length_a   1.000
_cell.length_b   1.000
_cell.length_c   1.000
_cell.angle_alpha   90.00
_cell.angle_beta   90.00
_cell.angle_gamma   90.00
#
_symmetry.space_group_name_H-M   'P 1'
#
loop_
_entity.id
_entity.type
_entity.pdbx_description
1 polymer ?
#
loop_
_entity_poly.entity_id
_entity_poly.type
_entity_poly.pdbx_seq_one_letter_code
_entity_poly.pdbx_strand_id
1 'polypeptide(L)'
;MSELENFVAKQIKTLVPHYEKVELEAVITSSSYSIEFFATVNGQKKQSFQMIDEGLFSEKAFNAASKAIADYVRALPSFNKDGLNKYALMLK
;
A
#
# COMPACT_ATOMS: atom_id res chain seq x y z
N MET A 1 -4.78 -14.86 4.21
CA MET A 1 -4.02 -13.82 3.48
C MET A 1 -2.73 -14.43 2.98
N SER A 2 -2.36 -14.14 1.74
CA SER A 2 -1.04 -14.44 1.17
C SER A 2 0.09 -13.72 1.92
N GLU A 3 1.34 -14.14 1.71
CA GLU A 3 2.50 -13.45 2.29
C GLU A 3 2.57 -11.98 1.88
N LEU A 4 2.25 -11.68 0.61
CA LEU A 4 2.16 -10.32 0.10
C LEU A 4 1.08 -9.52 0.84
N GLU A 5 -0.13 -10.04 0.96
CA GLU A 5 -1.23 -9.37 1.69
C GLU A 5 -0.85 -9.12 3.15
N ASN A 6 -0.21 -10.08 3.82
CA ASN A 6 0.26 -9.93 5.20
C ASN A 6 1.33 -8.84 5.33
N PHE A 7 2.29 -8.79 4.40
CA PHE A 7 3.33 -7.76 4.39
C PHE A 7 2.73 -6.37 4.16
N VAL A 8 1.86 -6.25 3.15
CA VAL A 8 1.17 -4.98 2.85
C VAL A 8 0.33 -4.53 4.04
N ALA A 9 -0.44 -5.43 4.68
CA ALA A 9 -1.22 -5.11 5.87
C ALA A 9 -0.34 -4.58 7.02
N LYS A 10 0.85 -5.17 7.23
CA LYS A 10 1.81 -4.65 8.23
C LYS A 10 2.26 -3.23 7.91
N GLN A 11 2.57 -2.92 6.64
CA GLN A 11 2.97 -1.58 6.24
C GLN A 11 1.80 -0.58 6.39
N ILE A 12 0.59 -0.94 5.97
CA ILE A 12 -0.57 -0.06 6.09
C ILE A 12 -0.93 0.21 7.57
N LYS A 13 -0.79 -0.77 8.46
CA LYS A 13 -0.99 -0.59 9.91
C LYS A 13 -0.03 0.41 10.56
N THR A 14 1.10 0.73 9.93
CA THR A 14 1.98 1.82 10.40
C THR A 14 1.42 3.21 10.12
N LEU A 15 0.52 3.32 9.14
CA LEU A 15 -0.13 4.58 8.73
C LEU A 15 -1.53 4.71 9.34
N VAL A 16 -2.29 3.62 9.27
CA VAL A 16 -3.67 3.52 9.75
C VAL A 16 -3.75 2.30 10.68
N PRO A 17 -3.44 2.44 11.98
CA PRO A 17 -3.36 1.31 12.91
C PRO A 17 -4.69 0.55 13.08
N HIS A 18 -5.80 1.24 12.88
CA HIS A 18 -7.15 0.70 12.97
C HIS A 18 -7.92 1.02 11.69
N TYR A 19 -8.21 0.00 10.89
CA TYR A 19 -9.08 0.07 9.72
C TYR A 19 -10.02 -1.13 9.71
N GLU A 20 -11.18 -0.97 9.09
CA GLU A 20 -12.13 -2.07 8.82
C GLU A 20 -11.81 -2.78 7.51
N LYS A 21 -11.32 -2.01 6.53
CA LYS A 21 -10.99 -2.50 5.19
C LYS A 21 -9.96 -1.59 4.54
N VAL A 22 -9.08 -2.17 3.74
CA VAL A 22 -8.19 -1.43 2.83
C VAL A 22 -8.32 -1.99 1.41
N GLU A 23 -8.49 -1.10 0.44
CA GLU A 23 -8.39 -1.37 -0.99
C GLU A 23 -7.11 -0.70 -1.50
N LEU A 24 -6.14 -1.48 -1.98
CA LEU A 24 -4.85 -0.97 -2.44
C LEU A 24 -4.63 -1.31 -3.90
N GLU A 25 -4.18 -0.32 -4.65
CA GLU A 25 -3.72 -0.46 -6.03
C GLU A 25 -2.23 -0.11 -6.10
N ALA A 26 -1.46 -0.95 -6.78
CA ALA A 26 -0.05 -0.72 -7.01
C ALA A 26 0.36 -1.06 -8.44
N VAL A 27 1.19 -0.19 -9.01
CA VAL A 27 1.92 -0.43 -10.27
C VAL A 27 3.40 -0.30 -9.98
N ILE A 28 4.16 -1.38 -10.15
CA ILE A 28 5.58 -1.45 -9.77
C ILE A 28 6.40 -1.93 -10.96
N THR A 29 7.45 -1.18 -11.28
CA THR A 29 8.52 -1.57 -12.20
C THR A 29 9.83 -1.79 -11.43
N SER A 30 10.88 -2.18 -12.13
CA SER A 30 12.23 -2.31 -11.56
C SER A 30 12.78 -0.98 -11.00
N SER A 31 12.36 0.17 -11.53
CA SER A 31 12.91 1.49 -11.17
C SER A 31 11.91 2.49 -10.57
N SER A 32 10.60 2.27 -10.74
CA SER A 32 9.54 3.16 -10.27
C SER A 32 8.39 2.39 -9.62
N TYR A 33 7.55 3.10 -8.86
CA TYR A 33 6.31 2.57 -8.33
C TYR A 33 5.26 3.68 -8.19
N SER A 34 3.99 3.30 -8.30
CA SER A 34 2.83 4.08 -7.90
C SER A 34 1.99 3.20 -6.98
N ILE A 35 1.66 3.71 -5.80
CA ILE A 35 0.85 3.00 -4.81
C ILE A 35 -0.20 3.98 -4.31
N GLU A 36 -1.44 3.52 -4.27
CA GLU A 36 -2.57 4.23 -3.70
C GLU A 36 -3.40 3.25 -2.88
N PHE A 37 -4.00 3.75 -1.80
CA PHE A 37 -4.99 2.96 -1.09
C PHE A 37 -6.16 3.80 -0.59
N PHE A 38 -7.27 3.11 -0.36
CA PHE A 38 -8.44 3.60 0.34
C PHE A 38 -8.63 2.80 1.62
N ALA A 39 -8.72 3.46 2.76
CA ALA A 39 -9.01 2.82 4.03
C ALA A 39 -10.43 3.19 4.48
N THR A 40 -11.20 2.20 4.94
CA THR A 40 -12.44 2.43 5.67
C THR A 40 -12.12 2.49 7.17
N VAL A 41 -12.33 3.65 7.78
CA VAL A 41 -12.13 3.90 9.21
C VAL A 41 -13.40 4.51 9.78
N ASN A 42 -13.99 3.86 10.79
CA ASN A 42 -15.27 4.27 11.40
C ASN A 42 -16.39 4.42 10.35
N GLY A 43 -16.51 3.44 9.45
CA GLY A 43 -17.47 3.44 8.34
C GLY A 43 -17.20 4.45 7.22
N GLN A 44 -16.16 5.28 7.31
CA GLN A 44 -15.82 6.27 6.28
C GLN A 44 -14.65 5.79 5.43
N LYS A 45 -14.86 5.73 4.11
CA LYS A 45 -13.81 5.45 3.14
C LYS A 45 -13.01 6.72 2.85
N LYS A 46 -11.70 6.70 3.09
CA LYS A 46 -10.78 7.82 2.84
C LYS A 46 -9.63 7.39 1.94
N GLN A 47 -9.26 8.25 1.00
CA GLN A 47 -8.12 8.04 0.10
C GLN A 47 -6.80 8.40 0.79
N SER A 48 -5.71 7.71 0.45
CA SER A 48 -4.39 7.91 1.07
C SER A 48 -3.91 9.36 1.07
N PHE A 49 -4.03 10.10 -0.04
CA PHE A 49 -3.66 11.51 -0.11
C PHE A 49 -4.58 12.43 0.70
N GLN A 50 -5.89 12.16 0.69
CA GLN A 50 -6.83 12.87 1.57
C GLN A 50 -6.44 12.70 3.05
N MET A 51 -6.05 11.48 3.45
CA MET A 51 -5.60 11.22 4.82
C MET A 51 -4.30 11.95 5.16
N ILE A 52 -3.41 12.18 4.19
CA ILE A 52 -2.22 13.03 4.36
C ILE A 52 -2.64 14.49 4.55
N ASP A 53 -3.52 15.01 3.69
CA ASP A 53 -4.00 16.40 3.76
C ASP A 53 -4.73 16.70 5.08
N GLU A 54 -5.47 15.72 5.60
CA GLU A 54 -6.14 15.76 6.90
C GLU A 54 -5.19 15.53 8.10
N GLY A 55 -3.92 15.21 7.86
CA GLY A 55 -2.90 15.04 8.90
C GLY A 55 -2.95 13.71 9.66
N LEU A 56 -3.62 12.67 9.14
CA LEU A 56 -3.67 11.35 9.80
C LEU A 56 -2.30 10.67 9.81
N PHE A 57 -1.52 10.86 8.76
CA PHE A 57 -0.11 10.48 8.68
C PHE A 57 0.63 11.41 7.73
N SER A 58 1.94 11.53 7.89
CA SER A 58 2.76 12.38 7.02
C SER A 58 3.02 11.74 5.66
N GLU A 59 3.22 12.57 4.63
CA GLU A 59 3.69 12.12 3.31
C GLU A 59 5.00 11.32 3.41
N LYS A 60 5.90 11.70 4.32
CA LYS A 60 7.14 10.96 4.59
C LYS A 60 6.88 9.53 5.06
N ALA A 61 5.91 9.34 5.96
CA ALA A 61 5.53 8.01 6.45
C ALA A 61 4.90 7.18 5.33
N PHE A 62 4.01 7.78 4.53
CA PHE A 62 3.43 7.16 3.35
C PHE A 62 4.50 6.71 2.35
N ASN A 63 5.44 7.60 2.01
CA ASN A 63 6.52 7.30 1.08
C ASN A 63 7.41 6.16 1.58
N ALA A 64 7.66 6.07 2.89
CA ALA A 64 8.41 4.96 3.49
C ALA A 64 7.65 3.63 3.39
N ALA A 65 6.36 3.59 3.72
CA ALA A 65 5.53 2.40 3.59
C ALA A 65 5.41 1.94 2.13
N SER A 66 5.14 2.87 1.21
CA SER A 66 5.07 2.61 -0.23
C SER A 66 6.38 2.06 -0.79
N LYS A 67 7.52 2.64 -0.38
CA LYS A 67 8.85 2.11 -0.73
C LYS A 67 9.04 0.68 -0.23
N ALA A 68 8.69 0.40 1.03
CA ALA A 68 8.83 -0.93 1.61
C ALA A 68 7.99 -1.97 0.87
N ILE A 69 6.75 -1.62 0.48
CA ILE A 69 5.88 -2.49 -0.34
C ILE A 69 6.53 -2.75 -1.70
N ALA A 70 6.98 -1.71 -2.39
CA ALA A 70 7.59 -1.85 -3.71
C ALA A 70 8.86 -2.73 -3.68
N ASP A 71 9.72 -2.54 -2.67
CA ASP A 71 10.95 -3.32 -2.51
C ASP A 71 10.65 -4.79 -2.18
N TYR A 72 9.64 -5.06 -1.34
CA TYR A 72 9.20 -6.42 -1.05
C TYR A 72 8.69 -7.12 -2.32
N VAL A 73 7.83 -6.44 -3.09
CA VAL A 73 7.30 -6.96 -4.35
C VAL A 73 8.40 -7.28 -5.36
N ARG A 74 9.42 -6.41 -5.49
CA ARG A 74 10.57 -6.63 -6.39
C ARG A 74 11.41 -7.85 -6.01
N ALA A 75 11.39 -8.26 -4.75
CA ALA A 75 12.11 -9.43 -4.27
C ALA A 75 11.35 -10.75 -4.54
N LEU A 76 10.07 -10.69 -4.94
CA LEU A 76 9.27 -11.89 -5.22
C LEU A 76 9.76 -12.61 -6.48
N PRO A 77 9.82 -13.96 -6.50
CA PRO A 77 10.20 -14.71 -7.69
C PRO A 77 9.29 -14.48 -8.90
N SER A 78 8.03 -14.10 -8.67
CA SER A 78 7.03 -13.83 -9.70
C SER A 78 7.12 -12.42 -10.30
N PHE A 79 8.04 -11.59 -9.82
CA PHE A 79 8.18 -10.21 -10.29
C PHE A 79 8.73 -10.17 -11.72
N ASN A 80 7.98 -9.54 -12.63
CA ASN A 80 8.43 -9.26 -13.98
C ASN A 80 9.42 -8.08 -13.98
N LYS A 81 10.71 -8.37 -14.13
CA LYS A 81 11.78 -7.36 -14.08
C LYS A 81 11.79 -6.39 -15.27
N ASP A 82 11.28 -6.84 -16.42
CA ASP A 82 11.32 -6.11 -17.69
C ASP A 82 9.99 -5.40 -18.00
N GLY A 83 8.99 -5.49 -17.10
CA GLY A 83 7.65 -5.00 -17.36
C GLY A 83 6.95 -4.37 -16.16
N LEU A 84 5.64 -4.15 -16.34
CA LEU A 84 4.75 -3.61 -15.33
C LEU A 84 4.17 -4.73 -14.48
N ASN A 85 4.26 -4.59 -13.16
CA ASN A 85 3.62 -5.48 -12.22
C ASN A 85 2.47 -4.72 -11.58
N LYS A 86 1.23 -5.18 -11.80
CA LYS A 86 0.01 -4.56 -11.28
C LYS A 86 -0.57 -5.41 -10.17
N TYR A 87 -0.95 -4.78 -9.06
CA TYR A 87 -1.55 -5.44 -7.91
C TYR A 87 -2.81 -4.68 -7.49
N ALA A 88 -3.88 -5.43 -7.24
CA ALA A 88 -5.09 -4.95 -6.60
C ALA A 88 -5.34 -5.86 -5.39
N LEU A 89 -5.27 -5.28 -4.18
CA LEU A 89 -5.35 -6.02 -2.93
C LEU A 89 -6.54 -5.53 -2.10
N MET A 90 -7.20 -6.46 -1.42
CA MET A 90 -8.25 -6.15 -0.46
C MET A 90 -7.90 -6.75 0.90
N LEU A 91 -7.66 -5.88 1.88
CA LEU A 91 -7.30 -6.27 3.25
C LEU A 91 -8.50 -6.05 4.18
N LYS A 92 -8.69 -6.98 5.11
CA LYS A 92 -9.70 -6.95 6.17
C LYS A 92 -9.03 -7.18 7.51
#